data_AF-A0A7S3K8E3-F1
#
_entry.id   AF-A0A7S3K8E3-F1
#
_cell.length_a   1.000
_cell.length_b   1.000
_cell.length_c   1.000
_cell.angle_alpha   90.00
_cell.angle_beta   90.00
_cell.angle_gamma   90.00
#
_symmetry.space_group_name_H-M   'P 1'
#
loop_
_entity.id
_entity.type
_entity.pdbx_description
1 polymer ?
#
loop_
_entity_poly.entity_id
_entity_poly.type
_entity_poly.pdbx_seq_one_letter_code
_entity_poly.pdbx_strand_id
1 'polypeptide(L)'
;MGIWAMSKIGSQPMIKELLYNDQKDIRESVLYILAEMDTLKWFKYALFCGSYQDNYSPLESSLVQYSPRLDQVKQKETISEMCEMINASLSQVDVYKTCVN
;
A
#
# COMPACT_ATOMS: atom_id res chain seq x y z
N MET A 1 17.82 -7.73 -0.21
CA MET A 1 17.78 -6.93 -1.45
C MET A 1 16.33 -6.73 -1.82
N GLY A 2 15.72 -5.61 -1.38
CA GLY A 2 14.28 -5.38 -1.52
C GLY A 2 13.86 -4.90 -2.91
N ILE A 3 12.57 -4.55 -3.07
CA ILE A 3 12.00 -3.90 -4.26
C ILE A 3 12.85 -2.72 -4.74
N TRP A 4 13.50 -2.00 -3.82
CA TRP A 4 14.43 -0.90 -4.13
C TRP A 4 15.68 -1.32 -4.95
N ALA A 5 16.21 -2.54 -4.73
CA ALA A 5 17.30 -3.04 -5.54
C ALA A 5 16.80 -3.49 -6.92
N MET A 6 15.58 -4.04 -6.99
CA MET A 6 14.94 -4.47 -8.23
C MET A 6 14.53 -3.29 -9.12
N SER A 7 14.09 -2.17 -8.53
CA SER A 7 13.75 -0.94 -9.28
C SER A 7 14.94 -0.31 -9.99
N LYS A 8 16.18 -0.60 -9.54
CA LYS A 8 17.42 -0.13 -10.18
C LYS A 8 17.92 -1.02 -11.33
N ILE A 9 17.49 -2.27 -11.42
CA ILE A 9 18.08 -3.26 -12.36
C ILE A 9 17.40 -3.24 -13.74
N GLY A 10 16.33 -2.48 -13.93
CA GLY A 10 15.64 -2.32 -15.21
C GLY A 10 14.14 -2.39 -15.01
N SER A 11 13.41 -1.53 -15.72
CA SER A 11 11.99 -1.29 -15.49
C SER A 11 11.10 -2.42 -16.02
N GLN A 12 11.11 -3.58 -15.35
CA GLN A 12 10.15 -4.63 -15.67
C GLN A 12 8.72 -4.07 -15.50
N PRO A 13 7.78 -4.38 -16.42
CA PRO A 13 6.41 -3.87 -16.35
C PRO A 13 5.76 -4.08 -14.98
N MET A 14 5.92 -5.28 -14.42
CA MET A 14 5.43 -5.64 -13.08
C MET A 14 6.01 -4.74 -11.97
N ILE A 15 7.27 -4.32 -12.07
CA ILE A 15 7.87 -3.42 -11.07
C ILE A 15 7.26 -2.02 -11.18
N LYS A 16 6.91 -1.56 -12.40
CA LYS A 16 6.21 -0.28 -12.57
C LYS A 16 4.81 -0.34 -11.95
N GLU A 17 4.08 -1.42 -12.19
CA GLU A 17 2.75 -1.66 -11.61
C GLU A 17 2.81 -1.71 -10.08
N LEU A 18 3.76 -2.47 -9.50
CA LEU A 18 4.01 -2.55 -8.05
C LEU A 18 4.36 -1.20 -7.42
N LEU A 19 4.91 -0.26 -8.20
CA LEU A 19 5.31 1.07 -7.75
C LEU A 19 4.31 2.16 -8.14
N TYR A 20 3.11 1.81 -8.65
CA TYR A 20 2.11 2.76 -9.16
C TYR A 20 2.66 3.73 -10.24
N ASN A 21 3.66 3.30 -11.01
CA ASN A 21 4.33 4.08 -12.05
C ASN A 21 4.09 3.51 -13.46
N ASP A 22 3.10 2.64 -13.62
CA ASP A 22 2.65 2.08 -14.88
C ASP A 22 1.77 3.06 -15.68
N GLN A 23 1.07 3.98 -15.00
CA GLN A 23 0.23 5.02 -15.60
C GLN A 23 0.53 6.43 -15.07
N LYS A 24 0.06 7.44 -15.78
CA LYS A 24 0.17 8.85 -15.35
C LYS A 24 -0.90 9.23 -14.34
N ASP A 25 -2.11 8.74 -14.54
CA ASP A 25 -3.21 8.82 -13.58
C ASP A 25 -3.15 7.55 -12.71
N ILE A 26 -3.10 7.73 -11.38
CA ILE A 26 -3.05 6.61 -10.44
C ILE A 26 -4.33 5.78 -10.49
N ARG A 27 -5.47 6.39 -10.82
CA ARG A 27 -6.77 5.70 -10.89
C ARG A 27 -6.84 4.72 -12.05
N GLU A 28 -6.00 4.92 -13.06
CA GLU A 28 -5.84 4.02 -14.19
C GLU A 28 -4.76 2.95 -13.96
N SER A 29 -4.01 3.04 -12.85
CA SER A 29 -2.96 2.05 -12.54
C SER A 29 -3.56 0.68 -12.27
N VAL A 30 -2.79 -0.36 -12.61
CA VAL A 30 -3.20 -1.76 -12.42
C VAL A 30 -3.59 -2.04 -10.98
N LEU A 31 -2.80 -1.58 -10.01
CA LEU A 31 -3.09 -1.81 -8.59
C LEU A 31 -4.35 -1.07 -8.12
N TYR A 32 -4.65 0.11 -8.69
CA TYR A 32 -5.87 0.83 -8.34
C TYR A 32 -7.11 0.09 -8.81
N ILE A 33 -7.12 -0.31 -10.08
CA ILE A 33 -8.22 -1.09 -10.66
C ILE A 33 -8.42 -2.40 -9.89
N LEU A 34 -7.34 -3.09 -9.54
CA LEU A 34 -7.42 -4.33 -8.76
C LEU A 34 -7.99 -4.11 -7.34
N ALA A 35 -7.68 -2.99 -6.70
CA ALA A 35 -8.21 -2.65 -5.39
C ALA A 35 -9.70 -2.29 -5.42
N GLU A 36 -10.18 -1.69 -6.51
CA GLU A 36 -11.62 -1.47 -6.73
C GLU A 36 -12.39 -2.77 -6.95
N MET A 37 -11.73 -3.84 -7.39
CA MET A 37 -12.38 -5.13 -7.51
C MET A 37 -12.74 -5.66 -6.11
N ASP A 38 -13.95 -6.21 -6.01
CA ASP A 38 -14.55 -6.81 -4.80
C ASP A 38 -13.87 -8.13 -4.35
N THR A 39 -12.56 -8.25 -4.54
CA THR A 39 -11.76 -9.45 -4.25
C THR A 39 -11.54 -9.64 -2.76
N LEU A 40 -11.46 -8.55 -1.98
CA LEU A 40 -11.29 -8.63 -0.52
C LEU A 40 -12.51 -9.25 0.18
N LYS A 41 -13.71 -9.18 -0.42
CA LYS A 41 -14.92 -9.83 0.10
C LYS A 41 -14.77 -11.35 0.28
N TRP A 42 -13.79 -11.97 -0.39
CA TRP A 42 -13.50 -13.39 -0.22
C TRP A 42 -12.89 -13.70 1.16
N PHE A 43 -12.34 -12.70 1.84
CA PHE A 43 -11.78 -12.82 3.18
C PHE A 43 -12.74 -12.23 4.20
N LYS A 44 -13.12 -13.01 5.21
CA LYS A 44 -13.99 -12.51 6.29
C LYS A 44 -13.25 -11.58 7.25
N TYR A 45 -11.97 -11.87 7.49
CA TYR A 45 -11.13 -11.20 8.47
C TYR A 45 -9.77 -10.87 7.85
N ALA A 46 -9.26 -9.67 8.12
CA ALA A 46 -7.91 -9.25 7.77
C ALA A 46 -7.16 -8.81 9.03
N LEU A 47 -5.96 -9.34 9.25
CA LEU A 47 -5.10 -8.99 10.38
C LEU A 47 -3.82 -8.33 9.86
N PHE A 48 -3.61 -7.06 10.21
CA PHE A 48 -2.38 -6.34 9.97
C PHE A 48 -1.51 -6.41 11.22
N CYS A 49 -0.34 -7.02 11.08
CA CYS A 49 0.66 -7.14 12.14
C CYS A 49 1.88 -6.31 11.78
N GLY A 50 2.36 -5.51 12.72
CA GLY A 50 3.65 -4.82 12.62
C GLY A 50 4.51 -5.08 13.85
N SER A 51 5.81 -4.80 13.76
CA SER A 51 6.72 -4.80 14.90
C SER A 51 7.62 -3.58 14.87
N TYR A 52 7.93 -3.02 16.05
CA TYR A 52 8.95 -1.97 16.17
C TYR A 52 10.36 -2.46 15.86
N GLN A 53 10.59 -3.78 15.92
CA GLN A 53 11.88 -4.39 15.60
C GLN A 53 12.07 -4.55 14.08
N ASP A 54 10.99 -4.45 13.29
CA ASP A 54 11.02 -4.60 11.83
C ASP A 54 11.59 -3.35 11.16
N ASN A 55 12.92 -3.33 10.98
CA ASN A 55 13.60 -2.21 10.33
C ASN A 55 13.46 -2.18 8.80
N TYR A 56 12.78 -3.16 8.20
CA TYR A 56 12.60 -3.23 6.74
C TYR A 56 11.38 -2.45 6.21
N SER A 57 10.44 -2.07 7.09
CA SER A 57 9.24 -1.30 6.75
C SER A 57 8.81 -0.45 7.95
N PRO A 58 8.43 0.84 7.77
CA PRO A 58 7.84 1.63 8.84
C PRO A 58 6.61 0.95 9.44
N LEU A 59 6.44 1.07 10.76
CA LEU A 59 5.32 0.43 11.46
C LEU A 59 3.96 0.89 10.91
N GLU A 60 3.83 2.17 10.61
CA GLU A 60 2.61 2.76 10.07
C GLU A 60 2.23 2.13 8.71
N SER A 61 3.23 1.77 7.89
CA SER A 61 3.01 1.07 6.64
C SER A 61 2.49 -0.36 6.87
N SER A 62 3.08 -1.09 7.81
CA SER A 62 2.66 -2.47 8.13
C SER A 62 1.25 -2.53 8.71
N LEU A 63 0.82 -1.47 9.39
CA LEU A 63 -0.52 -1.34 9.95
C LEU A 63 -1.50 -0.62 9.02
N VAL A 64 -1.08 -0.22 7.82
CA VAL A 64 -1.88 0.56 6.86
C VAL A 64 -2.50 1.78 7.56
N GLN A 65 -1.64 2.59 8.17
CA GLN A 65 -2.01 3.79 8.91
C GLN A 65 -1.39 5.03 8.27
N TYR A 66 -2.10 6.15 8.36
CA TYR A 66 -1.58 7.44 7.92
C TYR A 66 -0.43 7.86 8.85
N SER A 67 0.71 8.18 8.28
CA SER A 67 1.84 8.74 9.03
C SER A 67 1.76 10.27 9.02
N PRO A 68 1.95 10.96 10.15
CA PRO A 68 2.05 12.43 10.17
C PRO A 68 3.18 12.99 9.28
N ARG A 69 4.12 12.14 8.87
CA ARG A 69 5.22 12.51 7.95
C ARG A 69 4.74 12.68 6.51
N LEU A 70 3.53 12.22 6.16
CA LEU A 70 3.02 12.28 4.80
C LEU A 70 2.87 13.70 4.28
N ASP A 71 2.52 14.63 5.17
CA ASP A 71 2.30 16.05 4.84
C ASP A 71 3.59 16.74 4.34
N GLN A 72 4.75 16.12 4.56
CA GLN A 72 6.07 16.61 4.17
C GLN A 72 6.54 16.03 2.82
N VAL A 73 5.79 15.09 2.23
CA VAL A 73 6.19 14.38 1.01
C VAL A 73 5.63 15.09 -0.23
N LYS A 74 6.47 15.27 -1.25
CA LYS A 74 6.08 15.91 -2.53
C LYS A 74 4.92 15.21 -3.25
N GLN A 75 4.74 13.91 -3.02
CA GLN A 75 3.72 13.05 -3.63
C GLN A 75 2.48 12.86 -2.72
N LYS A 76 2.23 13.79 -1.79
CA LYS A 76 1.12 13.67 -0.81
C LYS A 76 -0.24 13.40 -1.43
N GLU A 77 -0.53 13.98 -2.61
CA GLU A 77 -1.81 13.81 -3.30
C GLU A 77 -1.98 12.37 -3.77
N THR A 78 -0.98 11.84 -4.47
CA THR A 78 -0.93 10.43 -4.91
C THR A 78 -1.07 9.48 -3.73
N ILE A 79 -0.36 9.74 -2.62
CA ILE A 79 -0.43 8.86 -1.44
C ILE A 79 -1.79 8.98 -0.74
N SER A 80 -2.39 10.18 -0.72
CA SER A 80 -3.75 10.38 -0.20
C SER A 80 -4.76 9.54 -0.99
N GLU A 81 -4.69 9.56 -2.32
CA GLU A 81 -5.57 8.74 -3.16
C GLU A 81 -5.35 7.24 -2.94
N MET A 82 -4.10 6.79 -2.77
CA MET A 82 -3.82 5.39 -2.37
C MET A 82 -4.45 5.05 -1.03
N CYS A 83 -4.32 5.93 -0.02
CA CYS A 83 -4.89 5.70 1.30
C CYS A 83 -6.42 5.60 1.24
N GLU A 84 -7.08 6.47 0.47
CA GLU A 84 -8.53 6.41 0.26
C GLU A 84 -8.95 5.10 -0.39
N MET A 85 -8.27 4.69 -1.46
CA MET A 85 -8.51 3.43 -2.17
C MET A 85 -8.36 2.22 -1.24
N ILE A 86 -7.28 2.16 -0.46
CA ILE A 86 -7.04 1.06 0.49
C ILE A 86 -8.13 1.06 1.57
N ASN A 87 -8.50 2.22 2.14
CA ASN A 87 -9.55 2.30 3.15
C ASN A 87 -10.91 1.84 2.60
N ALA A 88 -11.25 2.22 1.37
CA ALA A 88 -12.46 1.73 0.69
C ALA A 88 -12.42 0.21 0.52
N SER A 89 -11.28 -0.34 0.11
CA SER A 89 -11.07 -1.79 -0.03
C SER A 89 -11.21 -2.51 1.31
N LEU A 90 -10.64 -1.95 2.38
CA LEU A 90 -10.68 -2.51 3.72
C LEU A 90 -12.07 -2.45 4.38
N SER A 91 -12.94 -1.53 3.95
CA SER A 91 -14.32 -1.48 4.44
C SER A 91 -15.14 -2.74 4.11
N GLN A 92 -14.63 -3.59 3.23
CA GLN A 92 -15.27 -4.83 2.79
C GLN A 92 -15.06 -6.01 3.75
N VAL A 93 -14.16 -5.88 4.73
CA VAL A 93 -13.74 -6.98 5.64
C VAL A 93 -13.58 -6.49 7.07
N ASP A 94 -13.67 -7.41 8.03
CA ASP A 94 -13.39 -7.10 9.43
C ASP A 94 -11.87 -6.99 9.64
N VAL A 95 -11.38 -5.77 9.86
CA VAL A 95 -9.95 -5.46 9.99
C VAL A 95 -9.50 -5.37 11.44
N TYR A 96 -8.42 -6.08 11.76
CA TYR A 96 -7.71 -6.00 13.04
C TYR A 96 -6.27 -5.53 12.82
N LYS A 97 -5.77 -4.71 13.73
CA LYS A 97 -4.40 -4.17 13.68
C LYS A 97 -3.72 -4.44 15.01
N THR A 98 -2.53 -5.04 14.99
CA THR A 98 -1.75 -5.36 16.19
C THR A 98 -0.27 -5.07 16.01
N CYS A 99 0.38 -4.66 17.09
CA CYS A 99 1.82 -4.46 17.12
C CYS A 99 2.46 -5.46 18.09
N VAL A 100 3.53 -6.11 17.65
CA VAL A 100 4.30 -7.06 18.46
C VAL A 100 5.60 -6.42 18.91
N ASN A 101 5.84 -6.46 20.22
CA ASN A 101 7.06 -5.94 20.86
C ASN A 101 8.25 -6.86 20.68
#